data_AF-A0AAD4LL90-F1
#
_entry.id   AF-A0AAD4LL90-F1
#
_cell.length_a   1.000
_cell.length_b   1.000
_cell.length_c   1.000
_cell.angle_alpha   90.00
_cell.angle_beta   90.00
_cell.angle_gamma   90.00
#
_symmetry.space_group_name_H-M   'P 1'
#
loop_
_entity.id
_entity.type
_entity.pdbx_description
1 polymer ?
#
loop_
_entity_poly.entity_id
_entity_poly.type
_entity_poly.pdbx_seq_one_letter_code
_entity_poly.pdbx_strand_id
1 'polypeptide(L)'
;MSAFVQPTAAFPPAQPDDPNSPLLFKDNIGLVQTQITTVRSLAHEALNAIKGAYQPGSSPAHTADNLAALRQSIHTLNELLYTTGVGSLPLLAPEANEPPTEEQLANQAKKAIETLFTLHTRMQETVSVAANIMSAPEQAPRR
;
A
#
# COMPACT_ATOMS: atom_id res chain seq x y z
N MET A 1 -46.42 -44.62 -12.56
CA MET A 1 -45.02 -44.33 -12.92
C MET A 1 -44.98 -42.90 -13.45
N SER A 2 -44.75 -41.91 -12.59
CA SER A 2 -44.71 -40.51 -12.98
C SER A 2 -43.26 -40.12 -13.28
N ALA A 3 -42.98 -39.74 -14.52
CA ALA A 3 -41.65 -39.34 -14.97
C ALA A 3 -41.31 -37.94 -14.41
N PHE A 4 -40.19 -37.85 -13.70
CA PHE A 4 -39.55 -36.60 -13.32
C PHE A 4 -38.92 -35.98 -14.58
N VAL A 5 -39.50 -34.90 -15.10
CA VAL A 5 -38.85 -34.04 -16.09
C VAL A 5 -37.98 -33.06 -15.32
N GLN A 6 -36.65 -33.26 -15.34
CA GLN A 6 -35.71 -32.25 -14.88
C GLN A 6 -35.74 -31.07 -15.88
N PRO A 7 -35.96 -29.82 -15.45
CA PRO A 7 -35.68 -28.68 -16.30
C PRO A 7 -34.16 -28.54 -16.40
N THR A 8 -33.58 -28.98 -17.51
CA THR A 8 -32.23 -28.61 -17.89
C THR A 8 -32.27 -27.12 -18.22
N ALA A 9 -31.95 -26.27 -17.24
CA ALA A 9 -31.69 -24.85 -17.47
C ALA A 9 -30.38 -24.74 -18.27
N ALA A 10 -30.46 -24.99 -19.58
CA ALA A 10 -29.40 -24.67 -20.51
C ALA A 10 -29.31 -23.15 -20.57
N PHE A 11 -28.26 -22.57 -19.99
CA PHE A 11 -27.96 -21.16 -20.18
C PHE A 11 -27.79 -20.93 -21.70
N PRO A 12 -28.51 -19.97 -22.30
CA PRO A 12 -28.32 -19.64 -23.70
C PRO A 12 -26.86 -19.22 -23.93
N PRO A 13 -26.26 -19.54 -25.09
CA PRO A 13 -24.92 -19.09 -25.41
C PRO A 13 -24.88 -17.57 -25.32
N ALA A 14 -23.91 -17.03 -24.57
CA ALA A 14 -23.72 -15.60 -24.38
C ALA A 14 -23.72 -14.90 -25.74
N GLN A 15 -24.73 -14.06 -25.99
CA GLN A 15 -24.76 -13.26 -27.20
C GLN A 15 -23.71 -12.15 -27.06
N PRO A 16 -22.89 -11.88 -28.08
CA PRO A 16 -21.83 -10.87 -28.01
C PRO A 16 -22.36 -9.45 -27.74
N ASP A 17 -23.65 -9.19 -28.02
CA ASP A 17 -24.34 -7.92 -27.74
C ASP A 17 -25.17 -7.93 -26.45
N ASP A 18 -25.06 -8.98 -25.61
CA ASP A 18 -25.76 -9.02 -24.32
C ASP A 18 -25.04 -8.07 -23.32
N PRO A 19 -25.75 -7.05 -22.78
CA PRO A 19 -25.23 -6.16 -21.74
C PRO A 19 -24.82 -6.88 -20.45
N ASN A 20 -25.25 -8.14 -20.25
CA ASN A 20 -24.85 -8.99 -19.14
C ASN A 20 -23.90 -10.12 -19.56
N SER A 21 -23.26 -10.00 -20.72
CA SER A 21 -22.34 -11.03 -21.20
C SER A 21 -21.11 -11.17 -20.27
N PRO A 22 -20.63 -12.39 -20.03
CA PRO A 22 -19.43 -12.62 -19.24
C PRO A 22 -18.16 -12.02 -19.88
N LEU A 23 -18.18 -11.81 -21.20
CA LEU A 23 -17.09 -11.14 -21.93
C LEU A 23 -17.01 -9.66 -21.57
N LEU A 24 -18.13 -8.93 -21.61
CA LEU A 24 -18.19 -7.54 -21.17
C LEU A 24 -17.80 -7.40 -19.70
N PHE A 25 -18.25 -8.33 -18.85
CA PHE A 25 -17.87 -8.33 -17.44
C PHE A 25 -16.35 -8.50 -17.24
N LYS A 26 -15.68 -9.35 -18.03
CA LYS A 26 -14.22 -9.50 -18.01
C LYS A 26 -13.51 -8.20 -18.39
N ASP A 27 -13.98 -7.52 -19.43
CA ASP A 27 -13.40 -6.25 -19.87
C ASP A 27 -13.59 -5.16 -18.80
N ASN A 28 -14.77 -5.12 -18.18
CA ASN A 28 -15.08 -4.25 -17.04
C ASN A 28 -14.14 -4.49 -15.85
N ILE A 29 -13.84 -5.75 -15.52
CA ILE A 29 -12.84 -6.09 -14.49
C ILE A 29 -11.47 -5.50 -14.86
N GLY A 30 -11.04 -5.64 -16.11
CA GLY A 30 -9.76 -5.08 -16.58
C GLY A 30 -9.71 -3.55 -16.44
N LEU A 31 -10.81 -2.89 -16.77
CA LEU A 31 -10.95 -1.43 -16.64
C LEU A 31 -10.87 -1.01 -15.15
N VAL A 32 -11.60 -1.69 -14.27
CA VAL A 32 -11.54 -1.47 -12.82
C VAL A 32 -10.13 -1.70 -12.26
N GLN A 33 -9.44 -2.77 -12.67
CA GLN A 33 -8.06 -3.04 -12.23
C GLN A 33 -7.08 -1.94 -12.64
N THR A 34 -7.27 -1.38 -13.83
CA THR A 34 -6.48 -0.24 -14.31
C THR A 34 -6.70 0.97 -13.40
N GLN A 35 -7.96 1.29 -13.10
CA GLN A 35 -8.29 2.40 -12.20
C GLN A 35 -7.77 2.20 -10.77
N ILE A 36 -7.79 0.97 -10.25
CA ILE A 36 -7.19 0.64 -8.94
C ILE A 36 -5.69 0.93 -8.92
N THR A 37 -4.98 0.58 -10.00
CA THR A 37 -3.55 0.88 -10.13
C THR A 37 -3.29 2.39 -10.08
N THR A 38 -4.12 3.18 -10.79
CA THR A 38 -4.05 4.64 -10.76
C THR A 38 -4.27 5.19 -9.35
N VAL A 39 -5.33 4.76 -8.66
CA VAL A 39 -5.62 5.15 -7.27
C VAL A 39 -4.45 4.81 -6.35
N ARG A 40 -3.87 3.61 -6.50
CA ARG A 40 -2.71 3.19 -5.71
C ARG A 40 -1.51 4.11 -5.94
N SER A 41 -1.20 4.48 -7.19
CA SER A 41 -0.09 5.40 -7.48
C SER A 41 -0.29 6.77 -6.84
N LEU A 42 -1.49 7.35 -6.98
CA LEU A 42 -1.87 8.63 -6.38
C LEU A 42 -1.81 8.58 -4.85
N ALA A 43 -2.17 7.44 -4.24
CA ALA A 43 -2.09 7.27 -2.79
C ALA A 43 -0.63 7.28 -2.29
N HIS A 44 0.29 6.64 -3.02
CA HIS A 44 1.72 6.69 -2.67
C HIS A 44 2.29 8.10 -2.86
N GLU A 45 1.90 8.78 -3.92
CA GLU A 45 2.33 10.15 -4.19
C GLU A 45 1.79 11.14 -3.16
N ALA A 46 0.51 11.03 -2.79
CA ALA A 46 -0.09 11.82 -1.73
C ALA A 46 0.58 11.54 -0.37
N LEU A 47 0.89 10.27 -0.05
CA LEU A 47 1.60 9.92 1.17
C LEU A 47 3.01 10.53 1.21
N ASN A 48 3.73 10.48 0.08
CA ASN A 48 5.05 11.09 -0.04
C ASN A 48 4.98 12.61 0.07
N ALA A 49 3.98 13.24 -0.55
CA ALA A 49 3.73 14.66 -0.44
C ALA A 49 3.44 15.06 1.02
N ILE A 50 2.60 14.31 1.74
CA ILE A 50 2.30 14.55 3.16
C ILE A 50 3.57 14.44 4.03
N LYS A 51 4.39 13.41 3.82
CA LYS A 51 5.66 13.23 4.54
C LYS A 51 6.64 14.36 4.25
N GLY A 52 6.61 14.87 3.03
CA GLY A 52 7.49 15.94 2.55
C GLY A 52 6.98 17.35 2.80
N ALA A 53 5.71 17.56 3.15
CA ALA A 53 4.98 18.84 3.05
C ALA A 53 5.58 20.03 3.83
N TYR A 54 6.46 19.77 4.79
CA TYR A 54 7.14 20.79 5.60
C TYR A 54 8.66 20.77 5.43
N GLN A 55 9.18 20.06 4.42
CA GLN A 55 10.60 20.06 4.09
C GLN A 55 10.93 21.30 3.23
N PRO A 56 12.14 21.87 3.38
CA PRO A 56 12.60 22.98 2.54
C PRO A 56 12.58 22.56 1.06
N GLY A 57 11.85 23.30 0.22
CA GLY A 57 11.70 23.00 -1.21
C GLY A 57 10.41 22.24 -1.59
N SER A 58 9.60 21.82 -0.62
CA SER A 58 8.23 21.32 -0.87
C SER A 58 7.20 22.43 -0.67
N SER A 59 6.10 22.39 -1.43
CA SER A 59 4.98 23.32 -1.25
C SER A 59 3.79 22.59 -0.62
N PRO A 60 3.20 23.09 0.48
CA PRO A 60 1.94 22.58 1.01
C PRO A 60 0.79 22.57 -0.02
N ALA A 61 0.82 23.49 -1.00
CA ALA A 61 -0.17 23.53 -2.08
C ALA A 61 -0.12 22.26 -2.95
N HIS A 62 1.07 21.77 -3.27
CA HIS A 62 1.26 20.52 -4.02
C HIS A 62 0.69 19.31 -3.27
N THR A 63 0.76 19.32 -1.94
CA THR A 63 0.15 18.26 -1.12
C THR A 63 -1.38 18.31 -1.18
N ALA A 64 -1.96 19.51 -1.16
CA ALA A 64 -3.40 19.70 -1.28
C ALA A 64 -3.93 19.24 -2.65
N ASP A 65 -3.21 19.55 -3.74
CA ASP A 65 -3.56 19.13 -5.09
C ASP A 65 -3.53 17.61 -5.25
N ASN A 66 -2.48 16.95 -4.74
CA ASN A 66 -2.38 15.49 -4.77
C ASN A 66 -3.49 14.82 -3.95
N LEU A 67 -3.88 15.42 -2.83
CA LEU A 67 -4.99 14.91 -2.02
C LEU A 67 -6.33 15.07 -2.74
N ALA A 68 -6.55 16.18 -3.43
CA ALA A 68 -7.75 16.43 -4.22
C ALA A 68 -7.84 15.45 -5.40
N ALA A 69 -6.75 15.23 -6.12
CA ALA A 69 -6.67 14.27 -7.21
C ALA A 69 -6.95 12.83 -6.74
N LEU A 70 -6.40 12.44 -5.59
CA LEU A 70 -6.67 11.14 -4.98
C LEU A 70 -8.16 10.96 -4.63
N ARG A 71 -8.77 11.97 -3.99
CA ARG A 71 -10.21 11.94 -3.64
C ARG A 71 -11.08 11.77 -4.87
N GLN A 72 -10.80 12.52 -5.93
CA GLN A 72 -11.54 12.43 -7.18
C GLN A 72 -11.38 11.03 -7.81
N SER A 73 -10.16 10.49 -7.82
CA SER A 73 -9.88 9.16 -8.38
C SER A 73 -10.58 8.03 -7.62
N ILE A 74 -10.67 8.13 -6.29
CA ILE A 74 -11.43 7.20 -5.46
C ILE A 74 -12.93 7.28 -5.76
N HIS A 75 -13.47 8.50 -5.91
CA HIS A 75 -14.88 8.67 -6.25
C HIS A 75 -15.19 8.06 -7.62
N THR A 76 -14.35 8.31 -8.62
CA THR A 76 -14.48 7.70 -9.95
C THR A 76 -14.38 6.17 -9.91
N LEU A 77 -13.46 5.62 -9.10
CA LEU A 77 -13.38 4.17 -8.91
C LEU A 77 -14.68 3.62 -8.29
N ASN A 78 -15.26 4.32 -7.32
CA ASN A 78 -16.50 3.88 -6.68
C ASN A 78 -17.67 3.84 -7.68
N GLU A 79 -17.85 4.91 -8.46
CA GLU A 79 -18.86 4.95 -9.53
C GLU A 79 -18.64 3.84 -10.56
N LEU A 80 -17.38 3.58 -10.90
CA LEU A 80 -17.04 2.50 -11.83
C LEU A 80 -17.38 1.12 -11.26
N LEU A 81 -17.10 0.88 -9.99
CA LEU A 81 -17.44 -0.38 -9.31
C LEU A 81 -18.95 -0.61 -9.26
N TYR A 82 -19.75 0.44 -9.06
CA TYR A 82 -21.21 0.36 -9.08
C TYR A 82 -21.76 0.13 -10.49
N THR A 83 -21.32 0.92 -11.47
CA THR A 83 -21.84 0.87 -12.85
C THR A 83 -21.48 -0.41 -13.57
N THR A 84 -20.32 -1.00 -13.27
CA THR A 84 -19.84 -2.23 -13.92
C THR A 84 -20.29 -3.53 -13.24
N GLY A 85 -20.88 -3.46 -12.04
CA GLY A 85 -21.25 -4.63 -11.24
C GLY A 85 -20.04 -5.39 -10.64
N VAL A 86 -18.81 -4.94 -10.87
CA VAL A 86 -17.61 -5.55 -10.26
C VAL A 86 -17.58 -5.32 -8.75
N GLY A 87 -18.18 -4.23 -8.27
CA GLY A 87 -18.27 -3.91 -6.85
C GLY A 87 -19.13 -4.86 -6.01
N SER A 88 -19.99 -5.68 -6.64
CA SER A 88 -20.78 -6.69 -5.93
C SER A 88 -20.11 -8.05 -5.84
N LEU A 89 -18.89 -8.19 -6.35
CA LEU A 89 -18.16 -9.45 -6.23
C LEU A 89 -17.93 -9.78 -4.75
N PRO A 90 -18.18 -11.03 -4.34
CA PRO A 90 -17.91 -11.44 -2.98
C PRO A 90 -16.42 -11.24 -2.72
N LEU A 91 -16.11 -10.43 -1.71
CA LEU A 91 -14.76 -10.34 -1.20
C LEU A 91 -14.43 -11.71 -0.63
N LEU A 92 -13.56 -12.45 -1.32
CA LEU A 92 -12.88 -13.57 -0.69
C LEU A 92 -12.20 -12.95 0.52
N ALA A 93 -12.59 -13.40 1.73
CA ALA A 93 -11.86 -13.03 2.92
C ALA A 93 -10.39 -13.29 2.58
N PRO A 94 -9.50 -12.28 2.65
CA PRO A 94 -8.09 -12.54 2.44
C PRO A 94 -7.77 -13.72 3.35
N GLU A 95 -7.19 -14.79 2.80
CA GLU A 95 -6.61 -15.90 3.56
C GLU A 95 -6.04 -15.27 4.81
N ALA A 96 -6.68 -15.49 5.94
CA ALA A 96 -6.37 -14.76 7.14
C ALA A 96 -4.93 -15.14 7.45
N ASN A 97 -3.98 -14.28 7.06
CA ASN A 97 -2.71 -14.21 7.74
C ASN A 97 -3.14 -13.94 9.16
N GLU A 98 -3.17 -15.00 9.97
CA GLU A 98 -3.53 -14.92 11.37
C GLU A 98 -2.79 -13.70 11.91
N PRO A 99 -3.50 -12.78 12.59
CA PRO A 99 -2.84 -11.64 13.18
C PRO A 99 -1.67 -12.18 14.00
N PRO A 100 -0.44 -11.64 13.82
CA PRO A 100 0.73 -12.18 14.47
C PRO A 100 0.46 -12.25 15.96
N THR A 101 0.69 -13.42 16.55
CA THR A 101 0.43 -13.66 17.97
C THR A 101 1.18 -12.62 18.80
N GLU A 102 0.64 -12.24 19.96
CA GLU A 102 1.27 -11.27 20.88
C GLU A 102 2.75 -11.59 21.15
N GLU A 103 3.10 -12.87 21.22
CA GLU A 103 4.47 -13.34 21.37
C GLU A 103 5.37 -13.00 20.16
N GLN A 104 4.85 -13.08 18.94
CA GLN A 104 5.59 -12.69 17.74
C GLN A 104 5.82 -11.17 17.70
N LEU A 105 4.81 -10.39 18.10
CA LEU A 105 4.93 -8.94 18.21
C LEU A 105 5.94 -8.53 19.29
N ALA A 106 5.92 -9.18 20.46
CA ALA A 106 6.88 -8.94 21.53
C ALA A 106 8.32 -9.26 21.10
N ASN A 107 8.51 -10.37 20.39
CA ASN A 107 9.82 -10.76 19.86
C ASN A 107 10.31 -9.78 18.77
N GLN A 108 9.44 -9.31 17.90
CA GLN A 108 9.78 -8.33 16.88
C GLN A 108 10.14 -6.97 17.49
N ALA A 109 9.38 -6.52 18.50
CA ALA A 109 9.66 -5.30 19.23
C ALA A 109 11.00 -5.37 19.98
N LYS A 110 11.27 -6.49 20.67
CA LYS A 110 12.55 -6.72 21.36
C LYS A 110 13.73 -6.67 20.39
N LYS A 111 13.62 -7.35 19.25
CA LYS A 111 14.66 -7.35 18.22
C LYS A 111 14.90 -5.94 17.65
N ALA A 112 13.85 -5.16 17.44
CA ALA A 112 13.97 -3.77 16.98
C ALA A 112 14.63 -2.86 18.04
N ILE A 113 14.32 -3.06 19.32
CA ILE A 113 14.96 -2.31 20.41
C ILE A 113 16.45 -2.66 20.49
N GLU A 114 16.81 -3.94 20.38
CA GLU A 114 18.20 -4.39 20.42
C GLU A 114 19.03 -3.85 19.25
N THR A 115 18.48 -3.80 18.03
CA THR A 115 19.19 -3.24 16.88
C THR A 115 19.38 -1.74 17.02
N LEU A 116 18.37 -1.00 17.48
CA LEU A 116 18.47 0.43 17.73
C LEU A 116 19.47 0.75 18.84
N PHE A 117 19.47 -0.02 19.92
CA PHE A 117 20.43 0.14 21.00
C PHE A 117 21.85 -0.13 20.51
N THR A 118 22.07 -1.23 19.79
CA THR A 118 23.39 -1.57 19.23
C THR A 118 23.90 -0.49 18.28
N LEU A 119 23.02 0.05 17.43
CA LEU A 119 23.36 1.15 16.53
C LEU A 119 23.76 2.40 17.33
N HIS A 120 22.96 2.78 18.32
CA HIS A 120 23.22 3.94 19.15
C HIS A 120 24.54 3.82 19.92
N THR A 121 24.81 2.66 20.54
CA THR A 121 26.08 2.39 21.22
C THR A 121 27.27 2.51 20.28
N ARG A 122 27.20 1.92 19.08
CA ARG A 122 28.28 2.04 18.08
C ARG A 122 28.52 3.49 17.66
N MET A 123 27.45 4.28 17.51
CA MET A 123 27.57 5.71 17.20
C MET A 123 28.23 6.48 18.35
N GLN A 124 27.86 6.20 19.59
CA GLN A 124 28.49 6.81 20.77
C GLN A 124 29.97 6.44 20.90
N GLU A 125 30.32 5.17 20.70
CA GLU A 125 31.71 4.71 20.71
C GLU A 125 32.54 5.42 19.63
N THR A 126 31.98 5.59 18.43
CA THR A 126 32.65 6.29 17.33
C THR A 126 32.87 7.77 17.65
N VAL A 127 31.88 8.44 18.25
CA VAL A 127 32.01 9.85 18.68
C VAL A 127 33.03 10.00 19.79
N SER A 128 33.08 9.07 20.75
CA SER A 128 34.03 9.08 21.86
C SER A 128 35.47 8.84 21.38
N VAL A 129 35.67 7.92 20.42
CA VAL A 129 36.98 7.67 19.79
C VAL A 129 37.43 8.89 18.97
N ALA A 130 36.54 9.49 18.18
CA ALA A 130 36.86 10.70 17.42
C ALA A 130 37.21 11.88 18.33
N ALA A 131 36.47 12.07 19.43
CA ALA A 131 36.79 13.07 20.44
C ALA A 131 38.15 12.82 21.09
N ASN A 132 38.51 11.57 21.39
CA ASN A 132 39.83 11.24 21.94
C ASN A 132 40.98 11.48 20.94
N ILE A 133 40.73 11.32 19.63
CA ILE A 133 41.69 11.66 18.57
C ILE A 133 41.82 13.18 18.40
N MET A 134 40.73 13.94 18.55
CA MET A 134 40.74 15.40 18.49
C MET A 134 41.25 16.08 19.76
N SER A 135 41.11 15.42 20.92
CA SER A 135 41.62 15.89 22.22
C SER A 135 43.00 15.33 22.56
N ALA A 136 43.58 14.47 21.71
CA ALA A 136 44.99 14.11 21.82
C ALA A 136 45.82 15.39 21.64
N PRO A 137 46.54 15.84 22.69
CA PRO A 137 47.29 17.08 22.60
C PRO A 137 48.34 16.94 21.51
N GLU A 138 48.36 17.93 20.63
CA GLU A 138 49.43 18.22 19.69
C GLU A 138 50.77 18.06 20.43
N GLN A 139 51.44 16.92 20.22
CA GLN A 139 52.79 16.69 20.71
C GLN A 139 53.71 17.63 19.94
N ALA A 140 53.84 18.85 20.46
CA ALA A 140 54.89 19.78 20.08
C ALA A 140 56.25 19.08 20.23
N PRO A 141 57.06 18.94 19.15
CA PRO A 141 58.47 18.67 19.30
C PRO A 141 59.18 20.01 19.41
N ARG A 142 59.70 20.24 20.61
CA ARG A 142 60.75 21.20 20.95
C ARG A 142 61.76 21.45 19.82
N ARG A 143 62.00 22.71 19.46
CA ARG A 143 63.34 23.28 19.35
C ARG A 143 63.30 24.80 19.36
#